data_AF-A0A924G7M5-F1
#
_entry.id   AF-A0A924G7M5-F1
#
_cell.length_a   1.000
_cell.length_b   1.000
_cell.length_c   1.000
_cell.angle_alpha   90.00
_cell.angle_beta   90.00
_cell.angle_gamma   90.00
#
_symmetry.space_group_name_H-M   'P 1'
#
loop_
_entity.id
_entity.type
_entity.pdbx_description
1 polymer ?
#
loop_
_entity_poly.entity_id
_entity_poly.type
_entity_poly.pdbx_seq_one_letter_code
_entity_poly.pdbx_strand_id
1 'polypeptide(L)'
;MLAAAVLLVVLRDPSTLDLEDFLKGFFVAISVATFAAIAVLFVTDFPINYAEESMRGVSKERRRRVHWAVTRGDLSQLSEEDRALGEDYASDFVASIPRTSSFFLLLTLGLLAQALGRLFDWEGSWLDVLTAIEILVCAAVFIGIFPLQIRRFNNASRLAARSSSESPQPTSNSD
;
A
#
# COMPACT_ATOMS: atom_id res chain seq x y z
N MET A 1 -19.44 7.72 1.57
CA MET A 1 -20.04 7.95 2.90
C MET A 1 -19.43 9.15 3.63
N LEU A 2 -18.10 9.33 3.68
CA LEU A 2 -17.47 10.49 4.35
C LEU A 2 -17.96 11.85 3.80
N ALA A 3 -18.01 12.00 2.47
CA ALA A 3 -18.53 13.21 1.82
C ALA A 3 -20.00 13.50 2.17
N ALA A 4 -20.82 12.47 2.38
CA ALA A 4 -22.22 12.63 2.78
C ALA A 4 -22.35 13.01 4.26
N ALA A 5 -21.44 12.53 5.13
CA ALA A 5 -21.38 12.95 6.53
C ALA A 5 -20.91 14.42 6.67
N VAL A 6 -19.92 14.84 5.87
CA VAL A 6 -19.52 16.26 5.79
C VAL A 6 -20.67 17.11 5.26
N LEU A 7 -21.36 16.68 4.21
CA LEU A 7 -22.53 17.39 3.68
C LEU A 7 -23.66 17.49 4.71
N LEU A 8 -23.92 16.42 5.48
CA LEU A 8 -24.95 16.41 6.53
C LEU A 8 -24.61 17.32 7.72
N VAL A 9 -23.34 17.46 8.09
CA VAL A 9 -22.90 18.40 9.12
C VAL A 9 -23.05 19.85 8.63
N VAL A 10 -22.69 20.11 7.37
CA VAL A 10 -22.82 21.43 6.73
C VAL A 10 -24.28 21.85 6.56
N LEU A 11 -25.16 20.90 6.23
CA LEU A 11 -26.59 21.15 6.08
C LEU A 11 -27.34 21.30 7.42
N ARG A 12 -26.74 20.85 8.53
CA ARG A 12 -27.39 20.86 9.85
C ARG A 12 -27.36 22.22 10.53
N ASP A 13 -26.38 23.07 10.22
CA ASP A 13 -26.25 24.39 10.85
C ASP A 13 -25.49 25.40 9.96
N PRO A 14 -26.17 26.05 8.98
CA PRO A 14 -25.52 26.95 8.02
C PRO A 14 -25.06 28.29 8.62
N SER A 15 -25.46 28.62 9.85
CA SER A 15 -25.15 29.87 10.54
C SER A 15 -23.84 29.87 11.33
N THR A 16 -23.18 28.72 11.49
CA THR A 16 -21.98 28.55 12.35
C THR A 16 -20.70 28.24 11.59
N LEU A 17 -20.77 28.05 10.26
CA LEU A 17 -19.61 27.73 9.44
C LEU A 17 -19.03 29.00 8.82
N ASP A 18 -17.95 29.50 9.42
CA ASP A 18 -17.03 30.39 8.73
C ASP A 18 -16.54 29.68 7.45
N LEU A 19 -16.48 30.41 6.34
CA LEU A 19 -16.04 29.89 5.04
C LEU A 19 -14.64 29.29 5.16
N GLU A 20 -13.79 29.89 6.00
CA GLU A 20 -12.45 29.41 6.27
C GLU A 20 -12.45 28.00 6.90
N ASP A 21 -13.29 27.79 7.93
CA ASP A 21 -13.39 26.50 8.61
C ASP A 21 -14.01 25.43 7.71
N PHE A 22 -15.05 25.80 6.95
CA PHE A 22 -15.63 24.92 5.94
C PHE A 22 -14.58 24.44 4.94
N LEU A 23 -13.77 25.35 4.39
CA LEU A 23 -12.71 25.01 3.44
C LEU A 23 -11.65 24.11 4.07
N LYS A 24 -11.18 24.42 5.28
CA LYS A 24 -10.21 23.58 6.01
C LYS A 24 -10.69 22.14 6.12
N GLY A 25 -11.91 21.93 6.58
CA GLY A 25 -12.40 20.56 6.78
C GLY A 25 -12.82 19.86 5.51
N PHE A 26 -13.24 20.59 4.48
CA PHE A 26 -13.41 20.02 3.14
C PHE A 26 -12.09 19.44 2.60
N PHE A 27 -10.98 20.17 2.72
CA PHE A 27 -9.67 19.69 2.29
C PHE A 27 -9.16 18.52 3.14
N VAL A 28 -9.37 18.53 4.46
CA VAL A 28 -9.04 17.39 5.33
C VAL A 28 -9.85 16.16 4.92
N ALA A 29 -11.15 16.29 4.70
CA ALA A 29 -12.00 15.18 4.30
C ALA A 29 -11.59 14.59 2.94
N ILE A 30 -11.24 15.42 1.96
CA ILE A 30 -10.69 14.97 0.67
C ILE A 30 -9.35 14.27 0.86
N SER A 31 -8.45 14.83 1.67
CA SER A 31 -7.15 14.25 1.98
C SER A 31 -7.31 12.85 2.58
N VAL A 32 -8.15 12.71 3.61
CA VAL A 32 -8.44 11.43 4.27
C VAL A 32 -9.05 10.42 3.29
N ALA A 33 -10.02 10.83 2.48
CA ALA A 33 -10.66 9.93 1.51
C ALA A 33 -9.68 9.47 0.42
N THR A 34 -8.85 10.38 -0.07
CA THR A 34 -7.83 10.09 -1.10
C THR A 34 -6.75 9.19 -0.53
N PHE A 35 -6.28 9.47 0.69
CA PHE A 35 -5.29 8.66 1.38
C PHE A 35 -5.80 7.24 1.65
N ALA A 36 -7.04 7.10 2.12
CA ALA A 36 -7.67 5.80 2.30
C ALA A 36 -7.80 5.02 0.98
N ALA A 37 -8.15 5.69 -0.12
CA ALA A 37 -8.22 5.07 -1.44
C ALA A 37 -6.83 4.59 -1.91
N ILE A 38 -5.80 5.43 -1.77
CA ILE A 38 -4.41 5.06 -2.08
C ILE A 38 -3.95 3.88 -1.21
N ALA A 39 -4.28 3.87 0.09
CA ALA A 39 -3.96 2.77 1.00
C ALA A 39 -4.61 1.44 0.55
N VAL A 40 -5.87 1.47 0.10
CA VAL A 40 -6.55 0.29 -0.44
C VAL A 40 -5.87 -0.18 -1.73
N LEU A 41 -5.53 0.72 -2.65
CA LEU A 41 -4.80 0.39 -3.88
C LEU A 41 -3.41 -0.19 -3.56
N PHE A 42 -2.73 0.38 -2.57
CA PHE A 42 -1.43 -0.10 -2.07
C PHE A 42 -1.51 -1.52 -1.49
N VAL A 43 -2.67 -1.96 -0.99
CA VAL A 43 -2.86 -3.34 -0.48
C VAL A 43 -3.26 -4.31 -1.59
N THR A 44 -4.10 -3.85 -2.53
CA THR A 44 -4.82 -4.68 -3.51
C THR A 44 -4.09 -4.84 -4.84
N ASP A 45 -3.40 -3.80 -5.31
CA ASP A 45 -2.92 -3.69 -6.70
C ASP A 45 -1.41 -3.43 -6.80
N PHE A 46 -0.68 -3.64 -5.70
CA PHE A 46 0.70 -3.15 -5.55
C PHE A 46 1.77 -3.72 -6.48
N PRO A 47 1.46 -4.71 -7.35
CA PRO A 47 2.33 -4.90 -8.50
C PRO A 47 1.58 -5.12 -9.81
N ILE A 48 0.35 -4.61 -9.96
CA ILE A 48 -0.35 -4.79 -11.24
C ILE A 48 0.19 -3.84 -12.33
N ASN A 49 0.80 -2.71 -11.96
CA ASN A 49 1.20 -1.67 -12.93
C ASN A 49 2.69 -1.35 -13.01
N TYR A 50 3.56 -1.99 -12.22
CA TYR A 50 4.93 -2.15 -12.66
C TYR A 50 4.87 -3.31 -13.65
N ALA A 51 5.09 -3.04 -14.93
CA ALA A 51 5.25 -4.09 -15.92
C ALA A 51 6.54 -4.85 -15.58
N GLU A 52 6.46 -5.72 -14.56
CA GLU A 52 7.53 -6.65 -14.21
C GLU A 52 7.77 -7.47 -15.47
N GLU A 53 8.99 -7.34 -15.99
CA GLU A 53 9.37 -7.83 -17.31
C GLU A 53 9.12 -9.34 -17.42
N SER A 54 9.27 -10.05 -16.29
CA SER A 54 8.89 -11.44 -16.06
C SER A 54 7.42 -11.76 -16.41
N MET A 55 6.48 -10.84 -16.17
CA MET A 55 5.04 -11.06 -16.35
C MET A 55 4.50 -10.59 -17.70
N ARG A 56 5.37 -10.10 -18.60
CA ARG A 56 4.96 -9.58 -19.91
C ARG A 56 4.34 -10.70 -20.76
N GLY A 57 3.18 -10.45 -21.36
CA GLY A 57 2.45 -11.45 -22.16
C GLY A 57 1.64 -12.49 -21.37
N VAL A 58 1.77 -12.53 -20.04
CA VAL A 58 0.99 -13.43 -19.17
C VAL A 58 -0.45 -12.92 -18.98
N SER A 59 -1.45 -13.81 -19.03
CA SER A 59 -2.86 -13.44 -18.82
C SER A 59 -3.12 -12.89 -17.41
N LYS A 60 -4.14 -12.04 -17.26
CA LYS A 60 -4.48 -11.40 -15.97
C LYS A 60 -4.74 -12.42 -14.86
N GLU A 61 -5.41 -13.52 -15.19
CA GLU A 61 -5.74 -14.60 -14.25
C GLU A 61 -4.48 -15.33 -13.79
N ARG A 62 -3.55 -15.60 -14.71
CA ARG A 62 -2.29 -16.28 -14.44
C ARG A 62 -1.36 -15.40 -13.61
N ARG A 63 -1.22 -14.12 -13.95
CA ARG A 63 -0.50 -13.11 -13.14
C ARG A 63 -1.02 -13.05 -11.71
N ARG A 64 -2.35 -13.03 -11.54
CA ARG A 64 -2.97 -13.01 -10.21
C ARG A 64 -2.56 -14.24 -9.40
N ARG A 65 -2.67 -15.45 -9.95
CA ARG A 65 -2.29 -16.69 -9.23
C ARG A 65 -0.83 -16.67 -8.78
N VAL A 66 0.08 -16.33 -9.69
CA VAL A 66 1.52 -16.26 -9.40
C VAL A 66 1.82 -15.18 -8.35
N HIS A 67 1.23 -13.99 -8.47
CA HIS A 67 1.36 -12.93 -7.47
C HIS A 67 0.89 -13.39 -6.07
N TRP A 68 -0.25 -14.06 -5.98
CA TRP A 68 -0.77 -14.60 -4.71
C TRP A 68 0.14 -15.67 -4.11
N ALA A 69 0.71 -16.54 -4.94
CA ALA A 69 1.66 -17.56 -4.51
C ALA A 69 2.94 -16.93 -3.95
N VAL A 70 3.50 -15.93 -4.64
CA VAL A 70 4.75 -15.24 -4.25
C VAL A 70 4.55 -14.42 -2.97
N THR A 71 3.47 -13.65 -2.89
CA THR A 71 3.15 -12.86 -1.68
C THR A 71 2.85 -13.72 -0.46
N ARG A 72 2.34 -14.95 -0.64
CA ARG A 72 2.17 -15.94 0.44
C ARG A 72 3.43 -16.75 0.73
N GLY A 73 4.43 -16.72 -0.16
CA GLY A 73 5.67 -17.48 -0.03
C GLY A 73 5.50 -18.97 -0.34
N ASP A 74 4.49 -19.34 -1.13
CA ASP A 74 4.16 -20.72 -1.46
C ASP A 74 3.89 -20.90 -2.95
N LEU A 75 4.89 -21.43 -3.67
CA LEU A 75 4.82 -21.76 -5.09
C LEU A 75 4.35 -23.20 -5.36
N SER A 76 4.11 -24.02 -4.31
CA SER A 76 3.81 -25.45 -4.48
C SER A 76 2.51 -25.69 -5.25
N GLN A 77 1.56 -24.76 -5.15
CA GLN A 77 0.25 -24.80 -5.80
C GLN A 77 0.29 -24.39 -7.28
N LEU A 78 1.44 -23.93 -7.77
CA LEU A 78 1.64 -23.54 -9.16
C LEU A 78 2.11 -24.72 -10.01
N SER A 79 1.79 -24.67 -11.31
CA SER A 79 2.39 -25.55 -12.30
C SER A 79 3.91 -25.32 -12.38
N GLU A 80 4.67 -26.28 -12.90
CA GLU A 80 6.13 -26.17 -13.01
C GLU A 80 6.56 -24.92 -13.81
N GLU A 81 5.88 -24.64 -14.91
CA GLU A 81 6.07 -23.41 -15.71
C GLU A 81 5.75 -22.14 -14.91
N ASP A 82 4.70 -22.17 -14.07
CA ASP A 82 4.32 -21.04 -13.21
C ASP A 82 5.25 -20.86 -12.00
N ARG A 83 5.96 -21.91 -11.57
CA ARG A 83 6.94 -21.83 -10.48
C ARG A 83 8.15 -21.01 -10.91
N ALA A 84 8.73 -21.32 -12.07
CA ALA A 84 9.84 -20.55 -12.64
C ALA A 84 9.44 -19.09 -12.83
N LEU A 85 8.25 -18.84 -13.42
CA LEU A 85 7.69 -17.50 -13.53
C LEU A 85 7.52 -16.79 -12.18
N GLY A 86 7.13 -17.53 -11.13
CA GLY A 86 6.98 -17.02 -9.77
C GLY A 86 8.29 -16.67 -9.09
N GLU A 87 9.38 -17.38 -9.40
CA GLU A 87 10.71 -17.09 -8.89
C GLU A 87 11.31 -15.83 -9.53
N ASP A 88 11.17 -15.70 -10.85
CA ASP A 88 11.57 -14.48 -11.58
C ASP A 88 10.78 -13.27 -11.08
N TYR A 89 9.46 -13.43 -10.96
CA TYR A 89 8.57 -12.42 -10.40
C TYR A 89 8.93 -12.06 -8.94
N ALA A 90 9.35 -13.02 -8.11
CA ALA A 90 9.77 -12.72 -6.74
C ALA A 90 11.01 -11.82 -6.68
N SER A 91 11.95 -11.98 -7.61
CA SER A 91 13.13 -11.11 -7.73
C SER A 91 12.73 -9.69 -8.13
N ASP A 92 11.91 -9.55 -9.18
CA ASP A 92 11.39 -8.26 -9.66
C ASP A 92 10.57 -7.53 -8.57
N PHE A 93 9.74 -8.27 -7.84
CA PHE A 93 8.94 -7.76 -6.74
C PHE A 93 9.80 -7.21 -5.59
N VAL A 94 10.88 -7.89 -5.21
CA VAL A 94 11.81 -7.43 -4.16
C VAL A 94 12.54 -6.16 -4.60
N ALA A 95 12.91 -6.06 -5.88
CA ALA A 95 13.59 -4.88 -6.42
C ALA A 95 12.66 -3.65 -6.51
N SER A 96 11.36 -3.84 -6.73
CA SER A 96 10.40 -2.74 -6.88
C SER A 96 9.88 -2.16 -5.56
N ILE A 97 9.83 -2.96 -4.48
CA ILE A 97 9.24 -2.56 -3.19
C ILE A 97 9.85 -1.31 -2.54
N PRO A 98 11.19 -1.13 -2.47
CA PRO A 98 11.78 -0.01 -1.74
C PRO A 98 11.34 1.35 -2.29
N ARG A 99 11.28 1.49 -3.62
CA ARG A 99 10.92 2.76 -4.27
C ARG A 99 9.48 3.19 -3.94
N THR A 100 8.55 2.23 -3.93
CA THR A 100 7.13 2.52 -3.78
C THR A 100 6.69 2.57 -2.32
N SER A 101 7.33 1.79 -1.44
CA SER A 101 7.06 1.79 0.00
C SER A 101 7.59 3.03 0.70
N SER A 102 8.75 3.57 0.29
CA SER A 102 9.33 4.77 0.90
C SER A 102 8.44 6.00 0.71
N PHE A 103 7.87 6.20 -0.49
CA PHE A 103 6.96 7.33 -0.74
C PHE A 103 5.71 7.25 0.14
N PHE A 104 5.09 6.07 0.20
CA PHE A 104 3.87 5.87 0.98
C PHE A 104 4.12 6.00 2.50
N LEU A 105 5.28 5.53 2.97
CA LEU A 105 5.69 5.69 4.36
C LEU A 105 5.94 7.16 4.74
N LEU A 106 6.63 7.92 3.88
CA LEU A 106 6.84 9.35 4.09
C LEU A 106 5.52 10.13 4.09
N LEU A 107 4.60 9.82 3.17
CA LEU A 107 3.28 10.43 3.12
C LEU A 107 2.49 10.15 4.41
N THR A 108 2.47 8.89 4.85
CA THR A 108 1.76 8.49 6.07
C THR A 108 2.34 9.17 7.31
N LEU A 109 3.67 9.25 7.42
CA LEU A 109 4.33 9.96 8.52
C LEU A 109 4.04 11.46 8.50
N GLY A 110 4.03 12.09 7.32
CA GLY A 110 3.70 13.51 7.18
C GLY A 110 2.28 13.82 7.64
N LEU A 111 1.29 13.06 7.18
CA LEU A 111 -0.11 13.20 7.60
C LEU A 111 -0.28 12.95 9.11
N LEU A 112 0.39 11.91 9.64
CA LEU A 112 0.34 11.62 11.07
C LEU A 112 0.96 12.73 11.91
N ALA A 113 2.11 13.28 11.52
CA ALA A 113 2.76 14.39 12.22
C ALA A 113 1.89 15.65 12.21
N GLN A 114 1.28 15.97 11.07
CA GLN A 114 0.34 17.08 10.96
C GLN A 114 -0.87 16.89 11.88
N ALA A 115 -1.46 15.69 11.87
CA ALA A 115 -2.65 15.39 12.65
C ALA A 115 -2.37 15.36 14.17
N LEU A 116 -1.19 14.84 14.58
CA LEU A 116 -0.74 14.86 15.96
C LEU A 116 -0.46 16.28 16.46
N GLY A 117 0.10 17.16 15.62
CA GLY A 117 0.32 18.56 15.97
C GLY A 117 -0.98 19.26 16.37
N ARG A 118 -2.07 18.98 15.66
CA ARG A 118 -3.39 19.53 15.95
C ARG A 118 -4.08 18.92 17.17
N LEU A 119 -3.65 17.73 17.61
CA LEU A 119 -4.22 17.09 18.80
C LEU A 119 -3.90 17.85 20.10
N PHE A 120 -2.83 18.66 20.10
CA PHE A 120 -2.47 19.49 21.25
C PHE A 120 -3.37 20.72 21.42
N ASP A 121 -3.98 21.20 20.35
CA ASP A 121 -4.88 22.35 20.33
C ASP A 121 -6.36 21.91 20.19
N TRP A 122 -6.73 20.80 20.83
CA TRP A 122 -8.06 20.21 20.67
C TRP A 122 -9.16 21.08 21.31
N GLU A 123 -10.03 21.64 20.47
CA GLU A 123 -11.16 22.47 20.92
C GLU A 123 -12.50 21.72 20.87
N GLY A 124 -12.51 20.50 20.32
CA GLY A 124 -13.73 19.69 20.16
C GLY A 124 -14.58 20.14 18.97
N SER A 125 -14.00 20.88 18.05
CA SER A 125 -14.63 21.29 16.80
C SER A 125 -14.83 20.09 15.86
N TRP A 126 -15.70 20.24 14.85
CA TRP A 126 -15.87 19.21 13.83
C TRP A 126 -14.59 18.95 13.01
N LEU A 127 -13.68 19.94 12.91
CA LEU A 127 -12.35 19.78 12.31
C LEU A 127 -11.51 18.80 13.13
N ASP A 128 -11.60 18.87 14.45
CA ASP A 128 -10.84 17.99 15.34
C ASP A 128 -11.34 16.54 15.23
N VAL A 129 -12.65 16.35 15.03
CA VAL A 129 -13.23 15.03 14.70
C VAL A 129 -12.67 14.49 13.39
N LEU A 130 -12.55 15.31 12.34
CA LEU A 130 -11.95 14.88 11.06
C LEU A 130 -10.48 14.52 11.23
N THR A 131 -9.72 15.30 12.01
CA THR A 131 -8.32 15.00 12.33
C THR A 131 -8.18 13.72 13.15
N ALA A 132 -9.08 13.44 14.09
CA ALA A 132 -9.09 12.16 14.79
C ALA A 132 -9.32 10.98 13.82
N ILE A 133 -10.22 11.13 12.84
CA ILE A 133 -10.42 10.13 11.78
C ILE A 133 -9.15 9.94 10.96
N GLU A 134 -8.46 11.02 10.59
CA GLU A 134 -7.17 10.95 9.88
C GLU A 134 -6.13 10.14 10.67
N ILE A 135 -5.98 10.40 11.97
CA ILE A 135 -5.08 9.64 12.85
C ILE A 135 -5.46 8.16 12.86
N LEU A 136 -6.75 7.84 12.99
CA LEU A 136 -7.22 6.45 12.97
C LEU A 136 -6.91 5.76 11.64
N VAL A 137 -7.06 6.45 10.50
CA VAL A 137 -6.71 5.90 9.18
C VAL A 137 -5.20 5.68 9.09
N CYS A 138 -4.38 6.66 9.47
CA CYS A 138 -2.91 6.51 9.49
C CYS A 138 -2.47 5.37 10.43
N ALA A 139 -3.07 5.24 11.61
CA ALA A 139 -2.79 4.15 12.54
C ALA A 139 -3.19 2.78 11.96
N ALA A 140 -4.35 2.68 11.29
CA ALA A 140 -4.77 1.46 10.62
C ALA A 140 -3.79 1.05 9.50
N VAL A 141 -3.23 2.02 8.78
CA VAL A 141 -2.16 1.78 7.79
C VAL A 141 -0.90 1.23 8.47
N PHE A 142 -0.45 1.83 9.57
CA PHE A 142 0.75 1.37 10.31
C PHE A 142 0.59 -0.01 10.94
N ILE A 143 -0.57 -0.30 11.53
CA ILE A 143 -0.79 -1.55 12.28
C ILE A 143 -1.23 -2.69 11.35
N GLY A 144 -1.96 -2.39 10.27
CA GLY A 144 -2.47 -3.38 9.34
C GLY A 144 -1.60 -3.57 8.10
N ILE A 145 -1.36 -2.48 7.36
CA ILE A 145 -0.82 -2.55 6.00
C ILE A 145 0.69 -2.78 6.01
N PHE A 146 1.44 -2.03 6.81
CA PHE A 146 2.90 -2.17 6.85
C PHE A 146 3.37 -3.57 7.28
N PRO A 147 2.83 -4.19 8.34
CA PRO A 147 3.20 -5.55 8.72
C PRO A 147 2.87 -6.58 7.64
N LEU A 148 1.73 -6.42 6.95
CA LEU A 148 1.38 -7.27 5.83
C LEU A 148 2.41 -7.15 4.70
N GLN A 149 2.85 -5.93 4.38
CA GLN A 149 3.82 -5.68 3.31
C GLN A 149 5.21 -6.18 3.67
N ILE A 150 5.66 -6.01 4.91
CA ILE A 150 6.90 -6.61 5.42
C ILE A 150 6.84 -8.13 5.28
N ARG A 151 5.70 -8.75 5.62
CA ARG A 151 5.52 -10.20 5.50
C ARG A 151 5.57 -10.66 4.05
N ARG A 152 4.92 -9.94 3.13
CA ARG A 152 4.96 -10.19 1.69
C ARG A 152 6.37 -10.05 1.11
N PHE A 153 7.09 -9.00 1.53
CA PHE A 153 8.49 -8.79 1.16
C PHE A 153 9.36 -9.95 1.63
N ASN A 154 9.31 -10.31 2.91
CA ASN A 154 10.09 -11.42 3.46
C ASN A 154 9.77 -12.76 2.78
N ASN A 155 8.53 -12.98 2.37
CA ASN A 155 8.14 -14.15 1.59
C ASN A 155 8.81 -14.15 0.21
N ALA A 156 8.71 -13.04 -0.53
CA ALA A 156 9.32 -12.90 -1.84
C ALA A 156 10.85 -12.96 -1.78
N SER A 157 11.50 -12.31 -0.82
CA SER A 157 12.96 -12.37 -0.63
C SER A 157 13.45 -13.80 -0.36
N ARG A 158 12.69 -14.60 0.39
CA ARG A 158 13.02 -16.01 0.62
C ARG A 158 12.91 -16.84 -0.66
N LEU A 159 11.94 -16.54 -1.53
CA LEU A 159 11.78 -17.21 -2.83
C LEU A 159 12.89 -16.79 -3.80
N ALA A 160 13.16 -15.49 -3.91
CA ALA A 160 14.24 -14.96 -4.76
C ALA A 160 15.64 -15.46 -4.33
N ALA A 161 15.88 -15.68 -3.04
CA ALA A 161 17.13 -16.25 -2.57
C ALA A 161 17.32 -17.72 -3.02
N ARG A 162 16.23 -18.49 -3.16
CA ARG A 162 16.30 -19.90 -3.60
C ARG A 162 16.70 -20.04 -5.07
N SER A 163 16.12 -19.22 -5.95
CA SER A 163 16.47 -19.26 -7.38
C SER A 163 17.94 -18.94 -7.63
N SER A 164 18.52 -18.02 -6.85
CA SER A 164 19.96 -17.69 -6.93
C SER A 164 20.89 -18.84 -6.49
N SER A 165 20.42 -19.76 -5.65
CA SER A 165 21.20 -20.92 -5.17
C SER A 165 21.13 -22.15 -6.09
N GLU A 166 20.15 -22.20 -7.00
CA GLU A 166 19.96 -23.31 -7.94
C GLU A 166 20.57 -23.05 -9.33
N SER A 167 21.16 -21.86 -9.57
CA SER A 167 21.91 -21.59 -10.80
C SER A 167 23.16 -22.47 -10.87
N PRO A 168 23.28 -23.42 -11.82
CA PRO A 168 24.45 -24.28 -11.93
C PRO A 168 25.69 -23.43 -12.21
N GLN A 169 26.76 -23.66 -11.45
CA GLN A 169 28.07 -23.09 -11.76
C GLN A 169 28.43 -23.43 -13.22
N PRO A 170 28.93 -22.46 -14.02
CA PRO A 170 29.48 -22.79 -15.32
C PRO A 170 30.62 -23.78 -15.07
N THR A 171 30.46 -25.01 -15.53
CA THR A 171 31.53 -25.99 -15.57
C THR A 171 32.62 -25.41 -16.46
N SER A 172 33.64 -24.83 -15.83
CA SER A 172 34.86 -24.43 -16.49
C SER A 172 35.60 -25.70 -16.92
N ASN A 173 35.20 -26.27 -18.05
CA ASN A 173 36.05 -27.20 -18.78
C ASN A 173 37.09 -26.34 -19.51
N SER A 174 38.20 -26.08 -18.82
CA SER A 174 39.46 -25.73 -19.45
C SER A 174 40.17 -27.04 -19.79
N ASP A 175 40.03 -27.47 -21.04
CA ASP A 175 40.99 -28.35 -21.71
C ASP A 175 42.26 -27.57 -22.08
#